data_AF-A0A497G6Y8-F1
#
_entry.id   AF-A0A497G6Y8-F1
#
_cell.length_a   1.000
_cell.length_b   1.000
_cell.length_c   1.000
_cell.angle_alpha   90.00
_cell.angle_beta   90.00
_cell.angle_gamma   90.00
#
_symmetry.space_group_name_H-M   'P 1'
#
loop_
_entity.id
_entity.type
_entity.pdbx_description
1 polymer ?
#
loop_
_entity_poly.entity_id
_entity_poly.type
_entity_poly.pdbx_seq_one_letter_code
_entity_poly.pdbx_strand_id
1 'polypeptide(L)'
;SLTQYGLLRADRGRLYATELAEMAVYGDEREKLKAKADACRNIELFRRYYEKYGADVRDEYVRIFLRDVAGASPREVQSAIRTITRTLSRAVEYFKQVEEMERQAEAIQPAPSPAMPAPGHATTPPAVTPAQLPEGVEMIVVSRDYGTLYVKDAVSLEVLKTLIKALEDKIGVKEKKIKVTEE
;
A
#
# COMPACT_ATOMS: atom_id res chain seq x y z
N SER A 1 -10.76 4.36 22.89
CA SER A 1 -10.25 5.72 22.62
C SER A 1 -9.44 5.70 21.32
N LEU A 2 -9.26 6.83 20.62
CA LEU A 2 -8.48 6.88 19.37
C LEU A 2 -7.02 6.41 19.57
N THR A 3 -6.48 6.53 20.78
CA THR A 3 -5.18 5.99 21.19
C THR A 3 -5.12 4.46 21.12
N GLN A 4 -6.20 3.75 21.46
CA GLN A 4 -6.26 2.28 21.40
C GLN A 4 -6.25 1.75 19.97
N TYR A 5 -6.76 2.54 19.02
CA TYR A 5 -6.65 2.25 17.59
C TYR A 5 -5.27 2.61 17.03
N GLY A 6 -4.37 3.17 17.85
CA GLY A 6 -3.06 3.67 17.41
C GLY A 6 -3.14 4.93 16.56
N LEU A 7 -4.29 5.62 16.50
CA LEU A 7 -4.47 6.83 15.68
C LEU A 7 -3.86 8.06 16.33
N LEU A 8 -3.91 8.14 17.65
CA LEU A 8 -3.32 9.24 18.42
C LEU A 8 -2.23 8.74 19.35
N ARG A 9 -1.15 9.51 19.48
CA ARG A 9 -0.10 9.30 20.48
C ARG A 9 -0.16 10.43 21.50
N ALA A 10 -0.27 10.06 22.77
CA ALA A 10 -0.15 11.03 23.86
C ALA A 10 1.32 11.12 24.29
N ASP A 11 1.91 12.31 24.22
CA ASP A 11 3.24 12.57 24.78
C ASP A 11 3.27 13.94 25.48
N ARG A 12 3.81 13.97 26.70
CA ARG A 12 3.93 15.16 27.56
C ARG A 12 2.66 16.04 27.62
N GLY A 13 1.49 15.43 27.76
CA GLY A 13 0.21 16.14 27.86
C GLY A 13 -0.32 16.72 26.53
N ARG A 14 0.31 16.41 25.40
CA ARG A 14 -0.15 16.76 24.05
C ARG A 14 -0.54 15.51 23.28
N LEU A 15 -1.53 15.64 22.41
CA LEU A 15 -1.97 14.59 21.50
C LEU A 15 -1.39 14.87 20.12
N TYR A 16 -0.71 13.87 19.56
CA TYR A 16 -0.16 13.90 18.21
C TYR A 16 -0.93 12.91 17.34
N ALA A 17 -1.25 13.32 16.12
CA ALA A 17 -1.67 12.38 15.09
C ALA A 17 -0.50 11.45 14.77
N THR A 18 -0.78 10.17 14.62
CA THR A 18 0.18 9.20 14.10
C THR A 18 0.15 9.20 12.58
N GLU A 19 1.20 8.67 11.94
CA GLU A 19 1.22 8.43 10.48
C GLU A 19 0.00 7.62 10.04
N LEU A 20 -0.44 6.66 10.86
CA LEU A 20 -1.63 5.85 10.62
C LEU A 20 -2.93 6.71 10.58
N ALA A 21 -3.03 7.72 11.44
CA ALA A 21 -4.14 8.67 11.40
C ALA A 21 -4.08 9.60 10.19
N GLU A 22 -2.89 10.04 9.79
CA GLU A 22 -2.72 10.85 8.58
C GLU A 22 -3.10 10.06 7.34
N MET A 23 -2.64 8.81 7.20
CA MET A 23 -3.03 7.91 6.11
C MET A 23 -4.54 7.63 6.09
N ALA A 24 -5.16 7.44 7.26
CA ALA A 24 -6.61 7.19 7.36
C ALA A 24 -7.46 8.39 6.90
N VAL A 25 -6.94 9.62 6.96
CA VAL A 25 -7.67 10.84 6.61
C VAL A 25 -7.29 11.34 5.21
N TYR A 26 -6.00 11.36 4.89
CA TYR A 26 -5.45 12.03 3.71
C TYR A 26 -4.91 11.07 2.65
N GLY A 27 -4.72 9.79 2.96
CA GLY A 27 -4.21 8.80 2.00
C GLY A 27 -5.17 8.53 0.83
N ASP A 28 -4.67 7.79 -0.16
CA ASP A 28 -5.49 7.27 -1.24
C ASP A 28 -6.53 6.25 -0.74
N GLU A 29 -7.56 5.92 -1.51
CA GLU A 29 -8.62 4.99 -1.07
C GLU A 29 -8.06 3.65 -0.57
N ARG A 30 -7.02 3.14 -1.23
CA ARG A 30 -6.32 1.91 -0.81
C ARG A 30 -5.58 2.09 0.51
N GLU A 31 -4.89 3.20 0.68
CA GLU A 31 -4.13 3.51 1.90
C GLU A 31 -5.05 3.77 3.09
N LYS A 32 -6.16 4.49 2.87
CA LYS A 32 -7.21 4.71 3.85
C LYS A 32 -7.80 3.40 4.35
N LEU A 33 -8.03 2.47 3.44
CA LEU A 33 -8.60 1.16 3.76
C LEU A 33 -7.60 0.31 4.54
N LYS A 34 -6.32 0.30 4.14
CA LYS A 34 -5.24 -0.32 4.93
C LYS A 34 -5.10 0.30 6.32
N ALA A 35 -5.07 1.63 6.42
CA ALA A 35 -4.97 2.32 7.70
C ALA A 35 -6.15 2.01 8.63
N LYS A 36 -7.38 1.91 8.10
CA LYS A 36 -8.55 1.49 8.89
C LYS A 36 -8.43 0.05 9.37
N ALA A 37 -7.95 -0.86 8.53
CA ALA A 37 -7.69 -2.24 8.92
C ALA A 37 -6.59 -2.31 9.99
N ASP A 38 -5.47 -1.63 9.82
CA ASP A 38 -4.38 -1.63 10.79
C ASP A 38 -4.79 -0.99 12.12
N ALA A 39 -5.59 0.06 12.08
CA ALA A 39 -6.23 0.63 13.28
C ALA A 39 -7.09 -0.41 14.01
N CYS A 40 -7.85 -1.24 13.27
CA CYS A 40 -8.65 -2.31 13.86
C CYS A 40 -7.78 -3.47 14.38
N ARG A 41 -6.62 -3.77 13.76
CA ARG A 41 -5.66 -4.78 14.23
C ARG A 41 -4.99 -4.39 15.54
N ASN A 42 -4.82 -3.10 15.81
CA ASN A 42 -4.31 -2.60 17.08
C ASN A 42 -5.22 -2.96 18.27
N ILE A 43 -6.50 -3.23 18.01
CA ILE A 43 -7.43 -3.73 19.04
C ILE A 43 -7.28 -5.24 19.16
N GLU A 44 -6.74 -5.66 20.30
CA GLU A 44 -6.46 -7.05 20.59
C GLU A 44 -7.69 -7.97 20.45
N LEU A 45 -8.88 -7.48 20.86
CA LEU A 45 -10.12 -8.24 20.73
C LEU A 45 -10.49 -8.54 19.26
N PHE A 46 -10.31 -7.57 18.36
CA PHE A 46 -10.61 -7.77 16.94
C PHE A 46 -9.59 -8.70 16.29
N ARG A 47 -8.30 -8.53 16.62
CA ARG A 47 -7.23 -9.40 16.15
C ARG A 47 -7.45 -10.85 16.58
N ARG A 48 -7.66 -11.09 17.88
CA ARG A 48 -7.88 -12.45 18.42
C ARG A 48 -9.16 -13.10 17.89
N TYR A 49 -10.21 -12.32 17.65
CA TYR A 49 -11.43 -12.85 17.04
C TYR A 49 -11.16 -13.32 15.60
N TYR A 50 -10.52 -12.47 14.80
CA TYR A 50 -10.20 -12.78 13.40
C TYR A 50 -9.26 -13.99 13.29
N GLU A 51 -8.27 -14.10 14.16
CA GLU A 51 -7.37 -15.27 14.21
C GLU A 51 -8.12 -16.58 14.54
N LYS A 52 -9.16 -16.53 15.37
CA LYS A 52 -9.89 -17.72 15.83
C LYS A 52 -11.05 -18.13 14.92
N TYR A 53 -11.79 -17.15 14.39
CA TYR A 53 -13.03 -17.38 13.63
C TYR A 53 -12.98 -16.84 12.19
N GLY A 54 -11.88 -16.20 11.79
CA GLY A 54 -11.73 -15.59 10.47
C GLY A 54 -12.72 -14.47 10.23
N ALA A 55 -13.24 -14.42 9.00
CA ALA A 55 -14.19 -13.40 8.58
C ALA A 55 -15.65 -13.67 9.00
N ASP A 56 -15.93 -14.80 9.66
CA ASP A 56 -17.29 -15.19 10.03
C ASP A 56 -17.72 -14.54 11.35
N VAL A 57 -18.77 -13.72 11.31
CA VAL A 57 -19.29 -12.98 12.48
C VAL A 57 -20.70 -13.46 12.77
N ARG A 58 -20.81 -14.41 13.70
CA ARG A 58 -22.08 -14.96 14.19
C ARG A 58 -22.23 -14.67 15.68
N ASP A 59 -23.43 -14.29 16.10
CA ASP A 59 -23.74 -13.97 17.50
C ASP A 59 -23.29 -15.07 18.48
N GLU A 60 -23.40 -16.34 18.06
CA GLU A 60 -23.01 -17.50 18.85
C GLU A 60 -21.49 -17.58 19.08
N TYR A 61 -20.70 -17.32 18.03
CA TYR A 61 -19.24 -17.25 18.12
C TYR A 61 -18.78 -16.04 18.92
N VAL A 62 -19.43 -14.89 18.75
CA VAL A 62 -19.14 -13.68 19.53
C VAL A 62 -19.41 -13.91 21.02
N ARG A 63 -20.51 -14.60 21.37
CA ARG A 63 -20.80 -14.96 22.78
C ARG A 63 -19.74 -15.88 23.37
N ILE A 64 -19.37 -16.94 22.65
CA ILE A 64 -18.33 -17.88 23.10
C ILE A 64 -17.00 -17.14 23.26
N PHE A 65 -16.62 -16.32 22.28
CA PHE A 65 -15.40 -15.53 22.31
C PHE A 65 -15.33 -14.57 23.49
N LEU A 66 -16.38 -13.78 23.72
CA LEU A 66 -16.42 -12.81 24.82
C LEU A 66 -16.38 -13.49 26.19
N ARG A 67 -17.00 -14.66 26.32
CA ARG A 67 -16.93 -15.46 27.54
C ARG A 67 -15.52 -16.01 27.75
N ASP A 68 -14.91 -16.57 26.72
CA ASP A 68 -13.61 -17.25 26.81
C ASP A 68 -12.44 -16.26 26.97
N VAL A 69 -12.49 -15.10 26.29
CA VAL A 69 -11.37 -14.13 26.23
C VAL A 69 -11.53 -12.99 27.24
N ALA A 70 -12.75 -12.48 27.42
CA ALA A 70 -13.00 -11.35 28.31
C ALA A 70 -13.60 -11.76 29.66
N GLY A 71 -13.92 -13.04 29.87
CA GLY A 71 -14.58 -13.51 31.10
C GLY A 71 -15.95 -12.86 31.34
N ALA A 72 -16.57 -12.30 30.29
CA ALA A 72 -17.76 -11.48 30.41
C ALA A 72 -18.96 -12.33 30.86
N SER A 73 -19.80 -11.76 31.75
CA SER A 73 -20.98 -12.49 32.20
C SER A 73 -22.00 -12.65 31.06
N PRO A 74 -22.73 -13.78 31.00
CA PRO A 74 -23.73 -14.00 29.96
C PRO A 74 -24.77 -12.87 29.86
N ARG A 75 -25.10 -12.26 31.00
CA ARG A 75 -26.09 -11.19 31.10
C ARG A 75 -25.61 -9.88 30.48
N GLU A 76 -24.34 -9.51 30.72
CA GLU A 76 -23.72 -8.32 30.10
C GLU A 76 -23.60 -8.50 28.60
N VAL A 77 -23.11 -9.67 28.17
CA VAL A 77 -22.97 -10.01 26.75
C VAL A 77 -24.32 -9.93 26.05
N GLN A 78 -25.38 -10.51 26.62
CA GLN A 78 -26.70 -10.54 25.98
C GLN A 78 -27.29 -9.14 25.76
N SER A 79 -27.00 -8.19 26.65
CA SER A 79 -27.46 -6.80 26.52
C SER A 79 -26.72 -6.02 25.43
N ALA A 80 -25.44 -6.33 25.21
CA ALA A 80 -24.57 -5.59 24.29
C ALA A 80 -24.29 -6.33 22.96
N ILE A 81 -24.74 -7.59 22.83
CA ILE A 81 -24.32 -8.50 21.75
C ILE A 81 -24.53 -7.89 20.37
N ARG A 82 -25.70 -7.32 20.09
CA ARG A 82 -25.99 -6.72 18.78
C ARG A 82 -25.02 -5.58 18.42
N THR A 83 -24.67 -4.75 19.39
CA THR A 83 -23.74 -3.64 19.20
C THR A 83 -22.33 -4.16 18.96
N ILE A 84 -21.92 -5.18 19.72
CA ILE A 84 -20.61 -5.81 19.57
C ILE A 84 -20.50 -6.52 18.23
N THR A 85 -21.47 -7.36 17.87
CA THR A 85 -21.54 -8.05 16.57
C THR A 85 -21.45 -7.03 15.43
N ARG A 86 -22.26 -5.95 15.46
CA ARG A 86 -22.23 -4.91 14.42
C ARG A 86 -20.86 -4.24 14.28
N THR A 87 -20.20 -3.99 15.42
CA THR A 87 -18.89 -3.33 15.44
C THR A 87 -17.81 -4.27 14.90
N LEU A 88 -17.87 -5.53 15.31
CA LEU A 88 -16.95 -6.57 14.88
C LEU A 88 -17.12 -6.90 13.39
N SER A 89 -18.35 -6.98 12.88
CA SER A 89 -18.61 -7.17 11.45
C SER A 89 -17.95 -6.10 10.60
N ARG A 90 -18.02 -4.83 11.02
CA ARG A 90 -17.35 -3.73 10.30
C ARG A 90 -15.83 -3.83 10.36
N ALA A 91 -15.27 -4.19 11.51
CA ALA A 91 -13.82 -4.36 11.65
C ALA A 91 -13.31 -5.50 10.77
N VAL A 92 -14.02 -6.62 10.76
CA VAL A 92 -13.70 -7.81 9.97
C VAL A 92 -13.86 -7.55 8.46
N GLU A 93 -14.85 -6.74 8.06
CA GLU A 93 -15.01 -6.32 6.68
C GLU A 93 -13.79 -5.56 6.15
N TYR A 94 -13.17 -4.69 6.96
CA TYR A 94 -11.92 -4.03 6.58
C TYR A 94 -10.77 -5.03 6.38
N PHE A 95 -10.67 -6.06 7.23
CA PHE A 95 -9.65 -7.10 7.06
C PHE A 95 -9.84 -7.86 5.74
N LYS A 96 -11.09 -8.24 5.44
CA LYS A 96 -11.44 -8.93 4.19
C LYS A 96 -11.10 -8.08 2.96
N GLN A 97 -11.44 -6.80 2.98
CA GLN A 97 -11.18 -5.89 1.86
C GLN A 97 -9.67 -5.69 1.63
N VAL A 98 -8.86 -5.62 2.69
CA VAL A 98 -7.40 -5.57 2.57
C VAL A 98 -6.85 -6.86 1.99
N GLU A 99 -7.28 -8.01 2.49
CA GLU A 99 -6.81 -9.32 2.03
C GLU A 99 -7.16 -9.56 0.54
N GLU A 100 -8.36 -9.16 0.13
CA GLU A 100 -8.79 -9.23 -1.27
C GLU A 100 -7.96 -8.30 -2.16
N MET A 101 -7.68 -7.08 -1.71
CA MET A 101 -6.84 -6.14 -2.44
C MET A 101 -5.40 -6.62 -2.58
N GLU A 102 -4.83 -7.24 -1.54
CA GLU A 102 -3.48 -7.82 -1.57
C GLU A 102 -3.42 -9.01 -2.53
N ARG A 103 -4.43 -9.88 -2.50
CA ARG A 103 -4.54 -11.00 -3.45
C ARG A 103 -4.66 -10.52 -4.90
N GLN A 104 -5.39 -9.44 -5.15
CA GLN A 104 -5.48 -8.85 -6.49
C GLN A 104 -4.16 -8.21 -6.93
N ALA A 105 -3.43 -7.55 -6.03
CA ALA A 105 -2.12 -6.98 -6.33
C ALA A 105 -1.08 -8.06 -6.65
N GLU A 106 -1.15 -9.22 -5.97
CA GLU A 106 -0.28 -10.37 -6.20
C GLU A 106 -0.61 -11.08 -7.52
N ALA A 107 -1.89 -11.18 -7.89
CA ALA A 107 -2.32 -11.75 -9.16
C ALA A 107 -1.92 -10.92 -10.40
N ILE A 108 -1.55 -9.65 -10.23
CA ILE A 108 -1.10 -8.75 -11.29
C ILE A 108 0.43 -8.78 -11.46
N GLN A 109 1.17 -9.44 -10.55
CA GLN A 109 2.60 -9.65 -10.76
C GLN A 109 2.79 -10.70 -11.87
N PRO A 110 3.44 -10.37 -13.01
CA PRO A 110 3.87 -11.38 -13.95
C PRO A 110 4.83 -12.32 -13.21
N ALA A 111 4.64 -13.62 -13.39
CA ALA A 111 5.49 -14.65 -12.80
C ALA A 111 6.98 -14.26 -12.91
N PRO A 112 7.81 -14.59 -11.88
CA PRO A 112 9.25 -14.41 -12.01
C PRO A 112 9.69 -15.10 -13.30
N SER A 113 10.22 -14.30 -14.23
CA SER A 113 10.71 -14.82 -15.50
C SER A 113 11.70 -15.95 -15.18
N PRO A 114 11.60 -17.12 -15.87
CA PRO A 114 12.48 -18.24 -15.59
C PRO A 114 13.93 -17.76 -15.67
N ALA A 115 14.67 -17.98 -14.58
CA ALA A 115 16.08 -17.63 -14.48
C ALA A 115 16.83 -18.20 -15.69
N MET A 116 17.33 -17.32 -16.55
CA MET A 116 18.25 -17.72 -17.61
C MET A 116 19.51 -18.31 -16.94
N PRO A 117 20.01 -19.46 -17.42
CA PRO A 117 21.23 -20.06 -16.89
C PRO A 117 22.43 -19.12 -17.11
N ALA A 118 23.31 -19.09 -16.10
CA ALA A 118 24.50 -18.26 -16.03
C ALA A 118 25.41 -18.41 -17.27
N PRO A 119 26.01 -17.32 -17.78
CA PRO A 119 26.85 -17.36 -18.97
C PRO A 119 28.24 -17.88 -18.63
N GLY A 120 28.55 -19.07 -19.14
CA GLY A 120 29.91 -19.55 -19.29
C GLY A 120 30.33 -19.45 -20.76
N HIS A 121 31.51 -18.85 -20.96
CA HIS A 121 32.39 -18.90 -22.14
C HIS A 121 32.36 -17.69 -23.08
N ALA A 122 33.57 -17.15 -23.18
CA ALA A 122 33.98 -15.97 -23.92
C ALA A 122 34.04 -16.24 -25.43
N THR A 123 33.56 -15.27 -26.19
CA THR A 123 33.97 -15.05 -27.58
C THR A 123 33.88 -13.56 -27.87
N THR A 124 35.06 -12.96 -28.10
CA THR A 124 35.37 -11.81 -28.97
C THR A 124 34.33 -10.68 -29.14
N PRO A 125 34.72 -9.41 -28.93
CA PRO A 125 33.85 -8.26 -29.22
C PRO A 125 33.74 -8.01 -30.73
N PRO A 126 32.54 -8.04 -31.33
CA PRO A 126 32.28 -7.26 -32.53
C PRO A 126 31.89 -5.84 -32.14
N ALA A 127 32.24 -4.92 -33.02
CA ALA A 127 32.10 -3.48 -32.91
C ALA A 127 30.71 -3.03 -32.44
N VAL A 128 30.73 -1.97 -31.63
CA VAL A 128 29.57 -1.24 -31.13
C VAL A 128 28.88 -0.56 -32.32
N THR A 129 27.82 -1.16 -32.83
CA THR A 129 26.84 -0.49 -33.69
C THR A 129 25.83 0.23 -32.77
N PRO A 130 25.48 1.50 -33.05
CA PRO A 130 24.62 2.28 -32.18
C PRO A 130 23.22 1.68 -32.07
N ALA A 131 22.69 1.79 -30.84
CA ALA A 131 21.40 1.33 -30.40
C ALA A 131 20.27 1.73 -31.36
N GLN A 132 19.67 0.73 -32.01
CA GLN A 132 18.34 0.89 -32.58
C GLN A 132 17.35 1.12 -31.43
N LEU A 133 16.78 2.32 -31.38
CA LEU A 133 15.61 2.61 -30.55
C LEU A 133 14.47 1.67 -30.97
N PRO A 134 13.68 1.14 -30.03
CA PRO A 134 12.46 0.42 -30.36
C PRO A 134 11.50 1.34 -31.12
N GLU A 135 10.94 0.81 -32.21
CA GLU A 135 10.11 1.54 -33.16
C GLU A 135 8.97 2.32 -32.46
N GLY A 136 8.98 3.63 -32.69
CA GLY A 136 7.99 4.60 -32.19
C GLY A 136 8.39 5.41 -30.95
N VAL A 137 9.58 5.24 -30.37
CA VAL A 137 10.02 6.06 -29.21
C VAL A 137 10.75 7.32 -29.68
N GLU A 138 10.22 8.49 -29.36
CA GLU A 138 10.82 9.80 -29.71
C GLU A 138 11.88 10.26 -28.70
N MET A 139 11.81 9.86 -27.42
CA MET A 139 12.77 10.31 -26.41
C MET A 139 13.00 9.29 -25.30
N ILE A 140 14.25 9.18 -24.85
CA ILE A 140 14.64 8.35 -23.70
C ILE A 140 15.17 9.26 -22.58
N VAL A 141 14.48 9.27 -21.44
CA VAL A 141 14.92 10.01 -20.25
C VAL A 141 15.45 9.03 -19.22
N VAL A 142 16.74 9.11 -18.92
CA VAL A 142 17.39 8.28 -17.90
C VAL A 142 17.56 9.09 -16.62
N SER A 143 16.82 8.73 -15.58
CA SER A 143 16.98 9.28 -14.23
C SER A 143 17.62 8.26 -13.29
N ARG A 144 18.50 8.72 -12.39
CA ARG A 144 19.12 7.85 -11.36
C ARG A 144 18.12 7.34 -10.33
N ASP A 145 17.06 8.11 -10.10
CA ASP A 145 16.08 7.83 -9.04
C ASP A 145 14.86 7.04 -9.56
N TYR A 146 14.58 7.12 -10.87
CA TYR A 146 13.36 6.56 -11.48
C TYR A 146 13.60 5.64 -12.68
N GLY A 147 14.87 5.39 -13.05
CA GLY A 147 15.22 4.54 -14.18
C GLY A 147 15.01 5.20 -15.55
N THR A 148 14.91 4.38 -16.59
CA THR A 148 14.81 4.80 -17.99
C THR A 148 13.36 4.88 -18.44
N LEU A 149 12.89 6.07 -18.80
CA LEU A 149 11.54 6.33 -19.32
C LEU A 149 11.60 6.48 -20.84
N TYR A 150 10.79 5.69 -21.54
CA TYR A 150 10.63 5.75 -22.99
C TYR A 150 9.37 6.54 -23.32
N VAL A 151 9.50 7.65 -24.03
CA VAL A 151 8.40 8.56 -24.38
C VAL A 151 8.02 8.34 -25.83
N LYS A 152 6.75 7.96 -26.06
CA LYS A 152 6.26 7.46 -27.35
C LYS A 152 5.30 8.43 -28.09
N ASP A 153 4.79 9.46 -27.41
CA ASP A 153 3.75 10.36 -27.94
C ASP A 153 3.89 11.81 -27.43
N ALA A 154 3.43 12.79 -28.23
CA ALA A 154 3.41 14.21 -27.88
C ALA A 154 2.62 14.51 -26.58
N VAL A 155 1.59 13.71 -26.29
CA VAL A 155 0.82 13.79 -25.03
C VAL A 155 1.68 13.38 -23.84
N SER A 156 2.51 12.34 -24.01
CA SER A 156 3.46 11.90 -22.97
C SER A 156 4.56 12.93 -22.73
N LEU A 157 4.94 13.73 -23.73
CA LEU A 157 5.84 14.87 -23.59
C LEU A 157 5.23 16.00 -22.74
N GLU A 158 3.94 16.33 -22.92
CA GLU A 158 3.27 17.33 -22.07
C GLU A 158 3.11 16.84 -20.62
N VAL A 159 2.77 15.57 -20.43
CA VAL A 159 2.68 14.96 -19.10
C VAL A 159 4.05 14.97 -18.43
N LEU A 160 5.12 14.60 -19.16
CA LEU A 160 6.49 14.64 -18.64
C LEU A 160 6.93 16.07 -18.30
N LYS A 161 6.64 17.06 -19.15
CA LYS A 161 6.91 18.48 -18.86
C LYS A 161 6.19 18.95 -17.60
N THR A 162 4.94 18.52 -17.41
CA THR A 162 4.14 18.86 -16.23
C THR A 162 4.70 18.19 -14.97
N LEU A 163 5.15 16.93 -15.08
CA LEU A 163 5.77 16.17 -14.00
C LEU A 163 7.12 16.77 -13.59
N ILE A 164 7.97 17.11 -14.56
CA ILE A 164 9.26 17.78 -14.32
C ILE A 164 9.02 19.13 -13.66
N LYS A 165 8.07 19.93 -14.16
CA LYS A 165 7.73 21.23 -13.56
C LYS A 165 7.20 21.10 -12.13
N ALA A 166 6.36 20.10 -11.86
CA ALA A 166 5.87 19.82 -10.50
C ALA A 166 6.98 19.33 -9.56
N LEU A 167 7.97 18.58 -10.08
CA LEU A 167 9.15 18.14 -9.35
C LEU A 167 10.13 19.31 -9.08
N GLU A 168 10.28 20.23 -10.02
CA GLU A 168 11.05 21.47 -9.85
C GLU A 168 10.45 22.36 -8.74
N ASP A 169 9.13 22.50 -8.72
CA ASP A 169 8.40 23.31 -7.71
C ASP A 169 8.46 22.68 -6.31
N LYS A 170 8.38 21.35 -6.20
CA LYS A 170 8.40 20.64 -4.90
C LYS A 170 9.79 20.40 -4.32
N ILE A 171 10.83 20.25 -5.15
CA ILE A 171 12.14 19.75 -4.69
C ILE A 171 13.24 20.81 -4.81
N GLY A 172 13.00 21.96 -5.47
CA GLY A 172 13.99 23.04 -5.55
C GLY A 172 15.29 22.61 -6.24
N VAL A 173 15.20 21.66 -7.17
CA VAL A 173 16.34 21.20 -7.98
C VAL A 173 16.62 22.26 -9.04
N LYS A 174 17.42 23.27 -8.69
CA LYS A 174 18.03 24.17 -9.68
C LYS A 174 18.95 23.35 -10.58
N GLU A 175 18.56 23.25 -11.85
CA GLU A 175 19.33 22.84 -13.03
C GLU A 175 20.72 22.26 -12.73
N LYS A 176 20.80 20.94 -12.59
CA LYS A 176 22.05 20.22 -12.81
C LYS A 176 21.94 19.34 -14.05
N LYS A 177 22.24 19.99 -15.18
CA LYS A 177 22.62 19.42 -16.48
C LYS A 177 21.87 18.15 -16.86
N ILE A 178 20.63 18.32 -17.30
CA ILE A 178 20.02 17.37 -18.22
C ILE A 178 20.79 17.53 -19.54
N LYS A 179 21.63 16.55 -19.88
CA LYS A 179 22.17 16.45 -21.24
C LYS A 179 21.03 15.96 -22.12
N VAL A 180 20.41 16.90 -22.81
CA VAL A 180 19.50 16.63 -23.91
C VAL A 180 20.38 16.35 -25.13
N THR A 181 20.31 15.13 -25.65
CA THR A 181 20.85 14.80 -26.97
C THR A 181 19.65 14.72 -27.90
N GLU A 182 19.45 15.76 -28.69
CA GLU A 182 18.58 15.73 -29.87
C GLU A 182 19.42 15.20 -31.03
N GLU A 183 19.00 14.11 -31.67
CA GLU A 183 19.40 13.72 -33.03
C GLU A 183 18.14 13.38 -33.84
#